data_AF-A0A427Y377-F1
#
_entry.id   AF-A0A427Y377-F1
#
_cell.length_a   1.000
_cell.length_b   1.000
_cell.length_c   1.000
_cell.angle_alpha   90.00
_cell.angle_beta   90.00
_cell.angle_gamma   90.00
#
_symmetry.space_group_name_H-M   'P 1'
#
loop_
_entity.id
_entity.type
_entity.pdbx_description
1 polymer ?
#
loop_
_entity_poly.entity_id
_entity_poly.type
_entity_poly.pdbx_seq_one_letter_code
_entity_poly.pdbx_strand_id
1 'polypeptide(L)'
;MHAQQPVSPGESSASASGAASRRQVVMASIASVPRPPQSPPPPTQPRASSHRNSPSPPQLHPAEVYETLGGGGLYALIGARLWLGANQLATLVDREQRRMDGSDGDLPRRLEKELEGYGRDMWVWNEGKGTRMTRARIRYEGDVRLYQHIVKAPYRPLSSLLHTPLALAEYLHVSPPYSPEDLHGLLVELDAQNDLGDESNRPWRPKIVFEPTPPSCHAGQKEWLEKILGGIEVLS
;
A
#
# COMPACT_ATOMS: atom_id res chain seq x y z
N MET A 1 24.86 -65.04 -42.13
CA MET A 1 25.39 -63.76 -41.59
C MET A 1 24.20 -63.04 -40.95
N HIS A 2 23.83 -63.27 -39.68
CA HIS A 2 24.43 -62.85 -38.39
C HIS A 2 24.66 -61.34 -38.23
N ALA A 3 23.83 -60.68 -37.42
CA ALA A 3 24.14 -59.86 -36.22
C ALA A 3 22.86 -59.04 -35.86
N GLN A 4 22.14 -59.30 -34.76
CA GLN A 4 22.30 -58.82 -33.37
C GLN A 4 22.34 -57.28 -33.16
N GLN A 5 21.53 -56.83 -32.17
CA GLN A 5 21.13 -55.46 -31.77
C GLN A 5 22.27 -54.62 -31.10
N PRO A 6 22.04 -53.32 -30.74
CA PRO A 6 21.53 -53.00 -29.38
C PRO A 6 20.61 -51.74 -29.19
N VAL A 7 19.65 -51.89 -28.27
CA VAL A 7 19.09 -51.07 -27.14
C VAL A 7 19.40 -49.56 -26.91
N SER A 8 18.31 -48.73 -26.84
CA SER A 8 17.91 -47.57 -25.94
C SER A 8 18.68 -46.22 -25.88
N PRO A 9 18.18 -45.13 -25.19
CA PRO A 9 16.82 -44.63 -24.83
C PRO A 9 16.59 -43.09 -25.04
N GLY A 10 15.36 -42.58 -24.78
CA GLY A 10 15.05 -41.14 -24.50
C GLY A 10 14.79 -40.30 -25.77
N GLU A 11 13.84 -39.36 -25.85
CA GLU A 11 13.37 -38.41 -24.86
C GLU A 11 11.87 -38.07 -25.06
N SER A 12 11.22 -37.83 -23.93
CA SER A 12 9.86 -37.30 -23.79
C SER A 12 9.85 -35.81 -24.11
N SER A 13 9.06 -35.38 -25.10
CA SER A 13 8.70 -33.96 -25.25
C SER A 13 7.37 -33.70 -24.56
N ALA A 14 7.41 -33.59 -23.23
CA ALA A 14 6.34 -32.99 -22.46
C ALA A 14 6.26 -31.49 -22.79
N SER A 15 5.22 -31.10 -23.52
CA SER A 15 4.84 -29.70 -23.69
C SER A 15 4.30 -29.16 -22.37
N ALA A 16 5.18 -28.64 -21.53
CA ALA A 16 4.82 -27.93 -20.31
C ALA A 16 4.32 -26.51 -20.64
N SER A 17 3.00 -26.42 -20.78
CA SER A 17 2.22 -25.23 -20.47
C SER A 17 2.52 -24.76 -19.04
N GLY A 18 2.70 -23.44 -18.84
CA GLY A 18 2.57 -22.83 -17.52
C GLY A 18 3.75 -21.97 -17.05
N ALA A 19 4.10 -20.93 -17.80
CA ALA A 19 4.80 -19.79 -17.19
C ALA A 19 3.77 -18.98 -16.39
N ALA A 20 3.54 -19.36 -15.13
CA ALA A 20 2.80 -18.55 -14.18
C ALA A 20 3.57 -17.22 -14.02
N SER A 21 2.98 -16.14 -14.53
CA SER A 21 3.48 -14.78 -14.40
C SER A 21 3.63 -14.45 -12.90
N ARG A 22 4.87 -14.38 -12.43
CA ARG A 22 5.21 -14.06 -11.04
C ARG A 22 4.76 -12.64 -10.73
N ARG A 23 3.82 -12.51 -9.79
CA ARG A 23 3.28 -11.22 -9.32
C ARG A 23 3.96 -10.83 -8.00
N GLN A 24 4.44 -9.61 -7.94
CA GLN A 24 4.80 -8.90 -6.72
C GLN A 24 3.63 -8.02 -6.32
N VAL A 25 3.30 -8.01 -5.03
CA VAL A 25 2.18 -7.24 -4.50
C VAL A 25 2.70 -6.18 -3.56
N VAL A 26 2.21 -4.98 -3.78
CA VAL A 26 2.41 -3.88 -2.84
C VAL A 26 1.10 -3.69 -2.08
N MET A 27 1.12 -3.99 -0.79
CA MET A 27 0.11 -3.49 0.16
C MET A 27 0.42 -2.03 0.44
N ALA A 28 0.15 -1.21 -0.56
CA ALA A 28 0.29 0.22 -0.56
C ALA A 28 -0.83 0.81 0.29
N SER A 29 -0.48 1.36 1.43
CA SER A 29 -1.31 2.36 2.04
C SER A 29 -0.45 3.60 2.35
N ILE A 30 -1.10 4.74 2.19
CA ILE A 30 -0.45 6.02 2.00
C ILE A 30 -0.55 6.79 3.30
N ALA A 31 0.57 6.88 4.03
CA ALA A 31 0.80 7.97 4.97
C ALA A 31 2.26 8.04 5.43
N SER A 32 2.85 9.24 5.44
CA SER A 32 3.37 9.87 6.68
C SER A 32 4.26 11.11 6.45
N VAL A 33 4.21 12.03 7.43
CA VAL A 33 5.27 12.95 7.91
C VAL A 33 5.00 13.17 9.41
N PRO A 34 6.04 13.26 10.28
CA PRO A 34 5.87 13.43 11.73
C PRO A 34 5.32 14.80 12.15
N ARG A 35 4.66 14.81 13.31
CA ARG A 35 4.17 16.01 14.03
C ARG A 35 5.36 16.71 14.72
N PRO A 36 5.54 18.03 14.66
CA PRO A 36 6.54 18.70 15.47
C PRO A 36 6.18 18.60 16.97
N PRO A 37 7.17 18.48 17.87
CA PRO A 37 6.91 18.48 19.31
C PRO A 37 6.28 19.81 19.74
N GLN A 38 5.26 19.74 20.60
CA GLN A 38 4.65 20.91 21.20
C GLN A 38 5.67 21.61 22.10
N SER A 39 6.11 22.80 21.71
CA SER A 39 6.88 23.70 22.57
C SER A 39 6.01 24.20 23.73
N PRO A 40 6.57 24.38 24.95
CA PRO A 40 5.83 24.89 26.10
C PRO A 40 5.39 26.35 25.87
N PRO A 41 4.31 26.81 26.54
CA PRO A 41 3.79 28.16 26.36
C PRO A 41 4.80 29.22 26.84
N PRO A 42 4.93 30.36 26.14
CA PRO A 42 5.81 31.44 26.57
C PRO A 42 5.25 32.15 27.82
N PRO A 43 6.12 32.73 28.67
CA PRO A 43 5.70 33.43 29.88
C PRO A 43 4.93 34.72 29.55
N THR A 44 3.90 34.97 30.35
CA THR A 44 2.99 36.11 30.28
C THR A 44 3.76 37.43 30.44
N GLN A 45 3.73 38.29 29.41
CA GLN A 45 4.15 39.69 29.52
C GLN A 45 2.95 40.65 29.36
N PRO A 46 2.99 41.83 29.98
CA PRO A 46 1.82 42.68 30.20
C PRO A 46 1.35 43.40 28.93
N ARG A 47 0.03 43.58 28.85
CA ARG A 47 -0.71 44.28 27.79
C ARG A 47 -0.19 45.70 27.57
N ALA A 48 0.22 45.98 26.32
CA ALA A 48 0.22 47.33 25.77
C ALA A 48 -0.80 47.40 24.63
N SER A 49 -1.82 48.23 24.84
CA SER A 49 -2.85 48.59 23.86
C SER A 49 -2.24 49.37 22.70
N SER A 50 -2.29 48.82 21.49
CA SER A 50 -2.20 49.60 20.26
C SER A 50 -3.20 49.04 19.24
N HIS A 51 -4.10 49.90 18.80
CA HIS A 51 -5.00 49.64 17.69
C HIS A 51 -4.17 49.31 16.45
N ARG A 52 -4.23 48.07 15.99
CA ARG A 52 -3.68 47.65 14.71
C ARG A 52 -4.80 46.92 13.98
N ASN A 53 -5.17 47.45 12.81
CA ASN A 53 -6.07 46.82 11.86
C ASN A 53 -5.56 45.39 11.59
N SER A 54 -6.27 44.39 12.10
CA SER A 54 -6.02 42.99 11.76
C SER A 54 -6.31 42.81 10.27
N PRO A 55 -5.34 42.39 9.44
CA PRO A 55 -5.67 41.93 8.11
C PRO A 55 -6.57 40.71 8.27
N SER A 56 -7.71 40.70 7.59
CA SER A 56 -8.53 39.51 7.44
C SER A 56 -7.65 38.36 6.95
N PRO A 57 -7.87 37.11 7.39
CA PRO A 57 -7.15 35.96 6.83
C PRO A 57 -7.33 35.98 5.30
N PRO A 58 -6.27 35.76 4.51
CA PRO A 58 -6.37 35.78 3.07
C PRO A 58 -7.47 34.82 2.64
N GLN A 59 -8.49 35.35 1.98
CA GLN A 59 -9.50 34.52 1.34
C GLN A 59 -8.77 33.74 0.25
N LEU A 60 -8.60 32.43 0.48
CA LEU A 60 -8.01 31.52 -0.50
C LEU A 60 -8.81 31.62 -1.79
N HIS A 61 -8.18 32.09 -2.87
CA HIS A 61 -8.80 32.07 -4.18
C HIS A 61 -9.14 30.60 -4.51
N PRO A 62 -10.34 30.31 -5.07
CA PRO A 62 -10.73 28.95 -5.49
C PRO A 62 -9.76 28.27 -6.47
N ALA A 63 -8.75 28.99 -6.97
CA ALA A 63 -7.72 28.53 -7.89
C ALA A 63 -6.59 27.69 -7.27
N GLU A 64 -6.50 27.54 -5.93
CA GLU A 64 -5.34 26.89 -5.28
C GLU A 64 -5.58 25.46 -4.77
N VAL A 65 -6.82 24.95 -4.84
CA VAL A 65 -7.13 23.58 -4.40
C VAL A 65 -7.35 22.70 -5.62
N TYR A 66 -6.43 21.76 -5.84
CA TYR A 66 -6.57 20.72 -6.85
C TYR A 66 -6.42 19.33 -6.22
N GLU A 67 -7.04 18.35 -6.85
CA GLU A 67 -6.86 16.94 -6.50
C GLU A 67 -5.81 16.31 -7.41
N THR A 68 -4.94 15.51 -6.83
CA THR A 68 -3.92 14.75 -7.56
C THR A 68 -3.85 13.34 -6.99
N LEU A 69 -3.43 12.39 -7.83
CA LEU A 69 -2.95 11.11 -7.35
C LEU A 69 -1.69 11.33 -6.50
N GLY A 70 -1.51 10.51 -5.49
CA GLY A 70 -0.29 10.54 -4.70
C GLY A 70 -0.24 9.45 -3.66
N GLY A 71 0.90 9.38 -2.97
CA GLY A 71 1.11 8.53 -1.82
C GLY A 71 2.21 7.49 -1.97
N GLY A 72 2.82 7.09 -0.85
CA GLY A 72 4.02 6.25 -0.82
C GLY A 72 3.87 4.98 -1.63
N GLY A 73 2.83 4.19 -1.38
CA GLY A 73 2.64 2.95 -2.11
C GLY A 73 2.25 3.09 -3.58
N LEU A 74 1.59 4.19 -3.99
CA LEU A 74 1.42 4.52 -5.42
C LEU A 74 2.77 4.81 -6.07
N TYR A 75 3.59 5.65 -5.44
CA TYR A 75 4.91 5.99 -5.96
C TYR A 75 5.88 4.80 -5.96
N ALA A 76 5.76 3.90 -4.98
CA ALA A 76 6.52 2.65 -4.95
C ALA A 76 6.17 1.77 -6.16
N LEU A 77 4.88 1.62 -6.47
CA LEU A 77 4.42 0.87 -7.65
C LEU A 77 4.87 1.51 -8.97
N ILE A 78 4.70 2.81 -9.12
CA ILE A 78 5.14 3.53 -10.32
C ILE A 78 6.67 3.45 -10.46
N GLY A 79 7.41 3.61 -9.36
CA GLY A 79 8.87 3.44 -9.36
C GLY A 79 9.29 2.04 -9.78
N ALA A 80 8.61 1.01 -9.26
CA ALA A 80 8.87 -0.39 -9.63
C ALA A 80 8.63 -0.68 -11.12
N ARG A 81 7.78 0.10 -11.81
CA ARG A 81 7.53 -0.03 -13.26
C ARG A 81 8.76 0.24 -14.13
N LEU A 82 9.81 0.86 -13.59
CA LEU A 82 11.10 0.99 -14.27
C LEU A 82 11.75 -0.38 -14.55
N TRP A 83 11.46 -1.38 -13.73
CA TRP A 83 12.06 -2.72 -13.81
C TRP A 83 11.06 -3.84 -14.06
N LEU A 84 9.79 -3.66 -13.68
CA LEU A 84 8.77 -4.71 -13.70
C LEU A 84 7.58 -4.37 -14.58
N GLY A 85 6.98 -5.38 -15.21
CA GLY A 85 5.72 -5.26 -15.95
C GLY A 85 4.53 -4.88 -15.06
N ALA A 86 3.53 -4.18 -15.61
CA ALA A 86 2.30 -3.84 -14.86
C ALA A 86 1.54 -5.09 -14.38
N ASN A 87 1.60 -6.17 -15.16
CA ASN A 87 1.03 -7.49 -14.82
C ASN A 87 1.78 -8.22 -13.69
N GLN A 88 2.93 -7.69 -13.25
CA GLN A 88 3.73 -8.22 -12.14
C GLN A 88 3.58 -7.38 -10.87
N LEU A 89 2.79 -6.31 -10.91
CA LEU A 89 2.61 -5.39 -9.80
C LEU A 89 1.12 -5.27 -9.53
N ALA A 90 0.71 -5.28 -8.27
CA ALA A 90 -0.67 -5.05 -7.92
C ALA A 90 -0.84 -4.52 -6.49
N THR A 91 -1.93 -3.81 -6.24
CA THR A 91 -2.34 -3.34 -4.92
C THR A 91 -3.85 -3.33 -4.74
N LEU A 92 -4.30 -3.56 -3.50
CA LEU A 92 -5.70 -3.51 -3.11
C LEU A 92 -6.11 -2.08 -2.76
N VAL A 93 -6.94 -1.47 -3.61
CA VAL A 93 -7.39 -0.09 -3.45
C VAL A 93 -8.85 -0.05 -3.08
N ASP A 94 -9.16 0.55 -1.92
CA ASP A 94 -10.53 0.89 -1.58
C ASP A 94 -11.06 2.02 -2.45
N ARG A 95 -12.31 1.91 -2.87
CA ARG A 95 -13.06 3.02 -3.45
C ARG A 95 -14.56 2.87 -3.24
N GLU A 96 -15.28 3.97 -3.38
CA GLU A 96 -16.73 3.94 -3.54
C GLU A 96 -17.09 3.18 -4.82
N GLN A 97 -18.18 2.41 -4.77
CA GLN A 97 -18.70 1.75 -5.96
C GLN A 97 -18.97 2.80 -7.05
N ARG A 98 -18.54 2.51 -8.28
CA ARG A 98 -18.78 3.41 -9.41
C ARG A 98 -20.28 3.66 -9.57
N ARG A 99 -20.67 4.93 -9.57
CA ARG A 99 -22.07 5.33 -9.73
C ARG A 99 -22.54 5.11 -11.16
N MET A 100 -23.74 4.54 -11.29
CA MET A 100 -24.35 4.21 -12.59
C MET A 100 -24.88 5.44 -13.33
N ASP A 101 -25.12 6.55 -12.62
CA ASP A 101 -25.62 7.81 -13.18
C ASP A 101 -24.55 8.64 -13.90
N GLY A 102 -23.32 8.15 -13.94
CA GLY A 102 -22.20 8.82 -14.59
C GLY A 102 -21.49 9.86 -13.73
N SER A 103 -22.00 10.16 -12.54
CA SER A 103 -21.35 11.10 -11.61
C SER A 103 -20.05 10.53 -11.04
N ASP A 104 -19.13 11.42 -10.67
CA ASP A 104 -17.91 11.02 -9.99
C ASP A 104 -18.23 10.51 -8.57
N GLY A 105 -17.66 9.36 -8.23
CA GLY A 105 -17.61 8.85 -6.85
C GLY A 105 -16.50 9.56 -6.07
N ASP A 106 -15.84 8.84 -5.17
CA ASP A 106 -14.68 9.34 -4.44
C ASP A 106 -13.36 9.33 -5.23
N LEU A 107 -13.33 8.63 -6.37
CA LEU A 107 -12.29 8.71 -7.40
C LEU A 107 -12.84 9.40 -8.66
N PRO A 108 -12.44 10.64 -8.96
CA PRO A 108 -12.84 11.31 -10.20
C PRO A 108 -12.38 10.55 -11.45
N ARG A 109 -13.23 10.49 -12.49
CA ARG A 109 -12.94 9.75 -13.74
C ARG A 109 -11.62 10.15 -14.40
N ARG A 110 -11.20 11.42 -14.28
CA ARG A 110 -9.93 11.89 -14.84
C ARG A 110 -8.73 11.18 -14.18
N LEU A 111 -8.77 11.02 -12.85
CA LEU A 111 -7.71 10.40 -12.07
C LEU A 111 -7.75 8.88 -12.21
N GLU A 112 -8.94 8.30 -12.36
CA GLU A 112 -9.08 6.89 -12.69
C GLU A 112 -8.43 6.55 -14.04
N LYS A 113 -8.68 7.34 -15.08
CA LYS A 113 -8.01 7.17 -16.39
C LYS A 113 -6.50 7.30 -16.29
N GLU A 114 -6.01 8.22 -15.47
CA GLU A 114 -4.58 8.37 -15.21
C GLU A 114 -3.99 7.12 -14.54
N LEU A 115 -4.65 6.58 -13.49
CA LEU A 115 -4.27 5.31 -12.86
C LEU A 115 -4.25 4.17 -13.88
N GLU A 116 -5.32 3.99 -14.66
CA GLU A 116 -5.39 2.95 -15.69
C GLU A 116 -4.25 3.07 -16.71
N GLY A 117 -3.78 4.29 -16.99
CA GLY A 117 -2.65 4.58 -17.88
C GLY A 117 -1.31 4.02 -17.39
N TYR A 118 -1.11 3.89 -16.07
CA TYR A 118 0.10 3.26 -15.50
C TYR A 118 0.10 1.73 -15.65
N GLY A 119 -1.09 1.13 -15.79
CA GLY A 119 -1.29 -0.30 -15.96
C GLY A 119 -2.54 -0.80 -15.23
N ARG A 120 -3.57 -1.24 -15.97
CA ARG A 120 -4.85 -1.68 -15.40
C ARG A 120 -4.73 -2.85 -14.42
N ASP A 121 -3.81 -3.78 -14.69
CA ASP A 121 -3.59 -4.97 -13.85
C ASP A 121 -3.05 -4.63 -12.45
N MET A 122 -2.56 -3.39 -12.25
CA MET A 122 -1.99 -2.94 -10.97
C MET A 122 -3.04 -2.62 -9.92
N TRP A 123 -4.29 -2.39 -10.32
CA TRP A 123 -5.32 -1.86 -9.44
C TRP A 123 -6.37 -2.92 -9.16
N VAL A 124 -6.28 -3.55 -7.99
CA VAL A 124 -7.30 -4.46 -7.49
C VAL A 124 -8.30 -3.64 -6.69
N TRP A 125 -9.47 -3.39 -7.27
CA TRP A 125 -10.50 -2.56 -6.64
C TRP A 125 -11.27 -3.34 -5.58
N ASN A 126 -11.26 -2.84 -4.35
CA ASN A 126 -12.16 -3.27 -3.29
C ASN A 126 -13.33 -2.28 -3.19
N GLU A 127 -14.50 -2.71 -3.63
CA GLU A 127 -15.72 -1.93 -3.64
C GLU A 127 -16.73 -2.55 -2.68
N GLY A 128 -17.31 -1.75 -1.81
CA GLY A 128 -18.27 -2.22 -0.82
C GLY A 128 -19.05 -1.07 -0.20
N LYS A 129 -20.12 -1.41 0.52
CA LYS A 129 -20.92 -0.41 1.22
C LYS A 129 -20.06 0.29 2.27
N GLY A 130 -19.86 1.60 2.10
CA GLY A 130 -19.06 2.42 3.01
C GLY A 130 -17.56 2.37 2.75
N THR A 131 -17.10 1.61 1.76
CA THR A 131 -15.70 1.59 1.33
C THR A 131 -15.37 2.93 0.66
N ARG A 132 -14.19 3.48 0.99
CA ARG A 132 -13.76 4.79 0.47
C ARG A 132 -12.28 4.82 0.17
N MET A 133 -11.93 5.53 -0.90
CA MET A 133 -10.56 5.79 -1.29
C MET A 133 -9.83 6.61 -0.24
N THR A 134 -8.63 6.14 0.11
CA THR A 134 -7.71 6.85 1.00
C THR A 134 -7.44 8.24 0.43
N ARG A 135 -7.54 9.25 1.29
CA ARG A 135 -7.47 10.64 0.87
C ARG A 135 -6.78 11.48 1.92
N ALA A 136 -5.89 12.34 1.48
CA ALA A 136 -5.22 13.30 2.33
C ALA A 136 -5.29 14.70 1.74
N ARG A 137 -5.16 15.69 2.62
CA ARG A 137 -4.94 17.08 2.27
C ARG A 137 -3.47 17.39 2.54
N ILE A 138 -2.81 17.95 1.54
CA ILE A 138 -1.50 18.57 1.71
C ILE A 138 -1.73 20.08 1.69
N ARG A 139 -1.16 20.79 2.66
CA ARG A 139 -1.16 22.25 2.71
C ARG A 139 0.27 22.74 2.83
N TYR A 140 0.61 23.78 2.08
CA TYR A 140 1.90 24.43 2.16
C TYR A 140 1.72 25.79 2.86
N GLU A 141 2.50 26.03 3.91
CA GLU A 141 2.55 27.31 4.63
C GLU A 141 3.99 27.79 4.63
N GLY A 142 4.33 28.64 3.65
CA GLY A 142 5.73 28.93 3.34
C GLY A 142 6.46 27.63 2.97
N ASP A 143 7.52 27.32 3.71
CA ASP A 143 8.34 26.11 3.51
C ASP A 143 7.82 24.89 4.28
N VAL A 144 6.72 25.03 5.02
CA VAL A 144 6.15 23.95 5.83
C VAL A 144 5.11 23.18 5.03
N ARG A 145 5.38 21.89 4.81
CA ARG A 145 4.41 20.94 4.26
C ARG A 145 3.62 20.28 5.38
N LEU A 146 2.33 20.58 5.46
CA LEU A 146 1.39 19.92 6.36
C LEU A 146 0.62 18.81 5.66
N TYR A 147 0.41 17.72 6.38
CA TYR A 147 -0.32 16.55 5.90
C TYR A 147 -1.48 16.24 6.85
N GLN A 148 -2.67 16.03 6.31
CA GLN A 148 -3.87 15.67 7.06
C GLN A 148 -4.65 14.58 6.35
N HIS A 149 -4.96 13.48 7.05
CA HIS A 149 -5.90 12.49 6.54
C HIS A 149 -7.33 13.04 6.47
N ILE A 150 -7.97 12.86 5.32
CA ILE A 150 -9.41 13.04 5.12
C ILE A 150 -10.10 11.66 5.23
N VAL A 151 -9.52 10.66 4.56
CA VAL A 151 -9.90 9.25 4.68
C VAL A 151 -8.62 8.49 5.01
N LYS A 152 -8.61 7.83 6.17
CA LYS A 152 -7.49 6.98 6.56
C LYS A 152 -7.57 5.67 5.78
N ALA A 153 -6.42 5.13 5.43
CA ALA A 153 -6.38 3.78 4.94
C ALA A 153 -6.69 2.78 6.07
N PRO A 154 -7.42 1.70 5.78
CA PRO A 154 -7.73 0.69 6.77
C PRO A 154 -6.55 -0.24 7.02
N TYR A 155 -6.55 -0.87 8.18
CA TYR A 155 -5.82 -2.12 8.39
C TYR A 155 -6.51 -3.24 7.62
N ARG A 156 -5.73 -4.01 6.87
CA ARG A 156 -6.19 -5.15 6.07
C ARG A 156 -5.85 -6.45 6.80
N PRO A 157 -6.84 -7.29 7.15
CA PRO A 157 -6.59 -8.66 7.55
C PRO A 157 -6.14 -9.48 6.32
N LEU A 158 -5.47 -10.60 6.55
CA LEU A 158 -5.02 -11.50 5.48
C LEU A 158 -6.17 -11.97 4.59
N SER A 159 -7.34 -12.22 5.18
CA SER A 159 -8.55 -12.66 4.49
C SER A 159 -8.99 -11.71 3.37
N SER A 160 -8.66 -10.42 3.46
CA SER A 160 -8.92 -9.44 2.40
C SER A 160 -8.09 -9.66 1.14
N LEU A 161 -7.01 -10.44 1.22
CA LEU A 161 -6.10 -10.74 0.11
C LEU A 161 -6.35 -12.10 -0.52
N LEU A 162 -6.78 -13.08 0.28
CA LEU A 162 -6.90 -14.49 -0.14
C LEU A 162 -7.81 -14.70 -1.35
N HIS A 163 -8.82 -13.85 -1.53
CA HIS A 163 -9.78 -13.93 -2.66
C HIS A 163 -9.44 -12.98 -3.81
N THR A 164 -8.26 -12.39 -3.79
CA THR A 164 -7.82 -11.42 -4.79
C THR A 164 -6.66 -11.99 -5.60
N PRO A 165 -6.33 -11.40 -6.76
CA PRO A 165 -5.13 -11.77 -7.50
C PRO A 165 -3.81 -11.45 -6.77
N LEU A 166 -3.88 -10.90 -5.56
CA LEU A 166 -2.75 -10.64 -4.69
C LEU A 166 -2.34 -11.86 -3.87
N ALA A 167 -3.25 -12.83 -3.70
CA ALA A 167 -2.91 -14.12 -3.13
C ALA A 167 -1.79 -14.76 -3.96
N LEU A 168 -0.89 -15.49 -3.29
CA LEU A 168 0.26 -16.16 -3.92
C LEU A 168 1.34 -15.23 -4.50
N ALA A 169 1.31 -13.93 -4.16
CA ALA A 169 2.39 -13.03 -4.51
C ALA A 169 3.73 -13.51 -3.95
N GLU A 170 4.81 -13.32 -4.72
CA GLU A 170 6.17 -13.66 -4.26
C GLU A 170 6.66 -12.67 -3.21
N TYR A 171 6.29 -11.40 -3.35
CA TYR A 171 6.59 -10.33 -2.41
C TYR A 171 5.30 -9.68 -1.92
N LEU A 172 5.25 -9.37 -0.63
CA LEU A 172 4.20 -8.59 -0.01
C LEU A 172 4.83 -7.37 0.66
N HIS A 173 4.65 -6.19 0.08
CA HIS A 173 5.11 -4.94 0.68
C HIS A 173 4.04 -4.35 1.59
N VAL A 174 4.20 -4.51 2.91
CA VAL A 174 3.34 -3.96 3.95
C VAL A 174 3.84 -2.56 4.33
N SER A 175 3.12 -1.54 3.89
CA SER A 175 3.43 -0.11 4.11
C SER A 175 2.44 0.52 5.10
N PRO A 176 2.63 1.76 5.59
CA PRO A 176 1.77 2.39 6.60
C PRO A 176 0.28 2.23 6.31
N PRO A 177 -0.61 2.01 7.30
CA PRO A 177 -0.49 2.46 8.68
C PRO A 177 0.04 1.39 9.65
N TYR A 178 0.62 0.30 9.16
CA TYR A 178 1.05 -0.82 10.00
C TYR A 178 2.20 -0.43 10.93
N SER A 179 2.05 -0.79 12.20
CA SER A 179 3.13 -0.85 13.18
C SER A 179 3.78 -2.25 13.19
N PRO A 180 4.94 -2.42 13.85
CA PRO A 180 5.50 -3.75 14.08
C PRO A 180 4.52 -4.74 14.72
N GLU A 181 3.71 -4.29 15.68
CA GLU A 181 2.66 -5.11 16.31
C GLU A 181 1.59 -5.57 15.32
N ASP A 182 1.15 -4.67 14.44
CA ASP A 182 0.15 -5.01 13.40
C ASP A 182 0.72 -6.02 12.39
N LEU A 183 1.98 -5.86 11.98
CA LEU A 183 2.64 -6.81 11.11
C LEU A 183 2.80 -8.18 11.79
N HIS A 184 3.13 -8.22 13.08
CA HIS A 184 3.17 -9.47 13.83
C HIS A 184 1.82 -10.21 13.75
N GLY A 185 0.71 -9.50 13.95
CA GLY A 185 -0.64 -10.07 13.79
C GLY A 185 -0.87 -10.65 12.39
N LEU A 186 -0.47 -9.92 11.35
CA LEU A 186 -0.60 -10.39 9.95
C LEU A 186 0.24 -11.64 9.67
N LEU A 187 1.46 -11.73 10.23
CA LEU A 187 2.31 -12.92 10.10
C LEU A 187 1.71 -14.14 10.80
N VAL A 188 1.11 -13.95 11.98
CA VAL A 188 0.37 -15.02 12.68
C VAL A 188 -0.82 -15.50 11.86
N GLU A 189 -1.59 -14.60 11.24
CA GLU A 189 -2.68 -14.98 10.33
C GLU A 189 -2.17 -15.80 9.13
N LEU A 190 -1.00 -15.44 8.59
CA LEU A 190 -0.37 -16.10 7.46
C LEU A 190 0.14 -17.50 7.81
N ASP A 191 0.75 -17.67 8.98
CA ASP A 191 1.17 -18.98 9.48
C ASP A 191 -0.04 -19.88 9.74
N ALA A 192 -1.08 -19.35 10.42
CA ALA A 192 -2.31 -20.10 10.67
C ALA A 192 -2.99 -20.52 9.35
N GLN A 193 -3.00 -19.65 8.33
CA GLN A 193 -3.53 -19.99 7.01
C GLN A 193 -2.74 -21.13 6.35
N ASN A 194 -1.42 -21.13 6.50
CA ASN A 194 -0.54 -22.16 5.96
C ASN A 194 -0.69 -23.52 6.68
N ASP A 195 -0.99 -23.50 7.98
CA ASP A 195 -1.20 -24.72 8.79
C ASP A 195 -2.55 -25.40 8.50
N LEU A 196 -3.56 -24.66 8.00
CA LEU A 196 -4.88 -25.17 7.64
C LEU A 196 -4.91 -25.97 6.31
N GLY A 197 -3.76 -26.22 5.67
CA GLY A 197 -3.68 -26.80 4.33
C GLY A 197 -4.29 -28.22 4.20
N ASP A 198 -5.37 -28.31 3.42
CA ASP A 198 -5.80 -29.50 2.67
C ASP A 198 -4.86 -29.71 1.45
N GLU A 199 -4.75 -30.95 0.95
CA GLU A 199 -3.94 -31.39 -0.21
C GLU A 199 -4.05 -30.51 -1.48
N SER A 200 -5.10 -29.69 -1.59
CA SER A 200 -5.38 -28.78 -2.71
C SER A 200 -4.74 -27.38 -2.61
N ASN A 201 -4.29 -26.93 -1.43
CA ASN A 201 -3.87 -25.54 -1.23
C ASN A 201 -2.37 -25.42 -0.94
N ARG A 202 -1.60 -24.92 -1.91
CA ARG A 202 -0.16 -24.67 -1.70
C ARG A 202 0.02 -23.60 -0.62
N PRO A 203 0.96 -23.77 0.32
CA PRO A 203 1.25 -22.74 1.30
C PRO A 203 1.70 -21.44 0.61
N TRP A 204 1.15 -20.32 1.04
CA TRP A 204 1.55 -18.99 0.60
C TRP A 204 2.56 -18.40 1.58
N ARG A 205 3.81 -18.29 1.14
CA ARG A 205 4.93 -17.76 1.94
C ARG A 205 5.62 -16.61 1.18
N PRO A 206 4.98 -15.42 1.09
CA PRO A 206 5.58 -14.26 0.45
C PRO A 206 6.80 -13.77 1.22
N LYS A 207 7.77 -13.19 0.51
CA LYS A 207 8.82 -12.37 1.09
C LYS A 207 8.24 -11.03 1.53
N ILE A 208 8.47 -10.66 2.78
CA ILE A 208 7.86 -9.45 3.36
C ILE A 208 8.80 -8.27 3.20
N VAL A 209 8.31 -7.20 2.58
CA VAL A 209 8.92 -5.87 2.64
C VAL A 209 8.08 -5.06 3.62
N PHE A 210 8.67 -4.49 4.66
CA PHE A 210 7.95 -3.77 5.70
C PHE A 210 8.43 -2.34 5.82
N GLU A 211 7.51 -1.39 5.69
CA GLU A 211 7.71 0.04 5.95
C GLU A 211 6.79 0.43 7.13
N PRO A 212 7.33 0.62 8.35
CA PRO A 212 6.53 0.96 9.51
C PRO A 212 5.95 2.38 9.39
N THR A 213 4.73 2.59 9.89
CA THR A 213 4.19 3.94 10.02
C THR A 213 5.08 4.78 10.95
N PRO A 214 5.54 5.98 10.59
CA PRO A 214 6.47 6.75 11.44
C PRO A 214 6.03 7.00 12.88
N PRO A 215 4.73 7.19 13.20
CA PRO A 215 4.29 7.25 14.58
C PRO A 215 4.60 5.98 15.40
N SER A 216 4.84 4.83 14.75
CA SER A 216 5.23 3.56 15.39
C SER A 216 6.75 3.41 15.57
N CYS A 217 7.56 4.32 15.04
CA CYS A 217 9.02 4.31 15.19
C CYS A 217 9.43 4.89 16.56
N HIS A 218 9.03 4.22 17.64
CA HIS A 218 9.36 4.58 19.02
C HIS A 218 9.65 3.33 19.85
N ALA A 219 10.28 3.51 21.03
CA ALA A 219 10.75 2.41 21.87
C ALA A 219 9.66 1.42 22.30
N GLY A 220 8.39 1.83 22.35
CA GLY A 220 7.26 0.97 22.71
C GLY A 220 6.95 -0.12 21.69
N GLN A 221 7.47 0.00 20.46
CA GLN A 221 7.31 -1.00 19.40
C GLN A 221 8.54 -1.90 19.25
N LYS A 222 9.57 -1.72 20.08
CA LYS A 222 10.85 -2.44 19.97
C LYS A 222 10.68 -3.95 20.08
N GLU A 223 9.97 -4.43 21.09
CA GLU A 223 9.77 -5.88 21.31
C GLU A 223 9.03 -6.52 20.13
N TRP A 224 8.03 -5.83 19.58
CA TRP A 224 7.31 -6.29 18.40
C TRP A 224 8.19 -6.33 17.16
N LEU A 225 9.04 -5.31 16.97
CA LEU A 225 10.02 -5.30 15.88
C LEU A 225 10.96 -6.50 16.00
N GLU A 226 11.51 -6.78 17.18
CA GLU A 226 12.38 -7.94 17.41
C GLU A 226 11.71 -9.27 17.06
N LYS A 227 10.40 -9.43 17.36
CA LYS A 227 9.62 -10.63 17.02
C LYS A 227 9.45 -10.84 15.52
N ILE A 228 9.31 -9.76 14.74
CA ILE A 228 9.02 -9.85 13.30
C ILE A 228 10.26 -9.83 12.42
N LEU A 229 11.42 -9.42 12.93
CA LEU A 229 12.66 -9.28 12.13
C LEU A 229 13.03 -10.55 11.36
N GLY A 230 12.82 -11.74 11.95
CA GLY A 230 13.10 -13.01 11.27
C GLY A 230 12.14 -13.35 10.13
N GLY A 231 10.97 -12.70 10.08
CA GLY A 231 9.95 -12.86 9.04
C GLY A 231 9.96 -11.77 7.97
N ILE A 232 10.89 -10.82 8.04
CA ILE A 232 11.00 -9.69 7.11
C ILE A 232 12.21 -9.89 6.18
N GLU A 233 12.00 -9.79 4.87
CA GLU A 233 13.07 -9.79 3.87
C GLU A 233 13.73 -8.41 3.77
N VAL A 234 12.93 -7.34 3.83
CA VAL A 234 13.40 -5.95 3.73
C VAL A 234 12.66 -5.08 4.75
N LEU A 235 13.40 -4.40 5.62
CA LEU A 235 12.90 -3.30 6.44
C LEU A 235 13.22 -1.97 5.74
N SER A 236 12.20 -1.21 5.35
CA SER A 236 12.31 0.05 4.61
C SER A 236 12.13 1.28 5.52
#